data_AF-A0A5M8B2D7-F1
#
_entry.id   AF-A0A5M8B2D7-F1
#
_cell.length_a   1.000
_cell.length_b   1.000
_cell.length_c   1.000
_cell.angle_alpha   90.00
_cell.angle_beta   90.00
_cell.angle_gamma   90.00
#
_symmetry.space_group_name_H-M   'P 1'
#
loop_
_entity.id
_entity.type
_entity.pdbx_description
1 polymer ?
#
loop_
_entity_poly.entity_id
_entity_poly.type
_entity_poly.pdbx_seq_one_letter_code
_entity_poly.pdbx_strand_id
1 'polypeptide(L)'
;MSSDLAGAFFAKLIPAILPDLARIAKQSRGEMTVDDLQGEAWILADKLSRDRDPQPDLADRDFQQQILARLFNRFVRYADKRLRFAVRLDEQSEDDDGGTHENWFAATLSAPEANEPHRMLETYEEESQQDKTVLGRFAEAVAYLRVFANMANDLTAIANHLAISNATLRKRLERAEQTMEFQPSLFDGVTQIHEGFLPPASRRKPRIVQAAGSLSTLASQCRLFPRAYVPLRAI
;
A
#
# COMPACT_ATOMS: atom_id res chain seq x y z
N MET A 1 61.10 -15.18 -24.41
CA MET A 1 61.34 -13.99 -25.26
C MET A 1 60.05 -13.26 -25.68
N SER A 2 58.83 -13.71 -25.29
CA SER A 2 57.57 -13.16 -25.85
C SER A 2 56.79 -12.16 -24.98
N SER A 3 57.10 -12.01 -23.69
CA SER A 3 56.30 -11.18 -22.77
C SER A 3 56.55 -9.68 -22.94
N ASP A 4 57.81 -9.26 -23.13
CA ASP A 4 58.15 -7.84 -23.32
C ASP A 4 57.63 -7.28 -24.65
N LEU A 5 57.63 -8.11 -25.70
CA LEU A 5 57.07 -7.76 -27.00
C LEU A 5 55.54 -7.64 -26.93
N ALA A 6 54.88 -8.51 -26.17
CA ALA A 6 53.44 -8.46 -25.93
C ALA A 6 53.01 -7.26 -25.05
N GLY A 7 53.84 -6.86 -24.08
CA GLY A 7 53.63 -5.65 -23.28
C GLY A 7 53.74 -4.37 -24.11
N ALA A 8 54.78 -4.26 -24.95
CA ALA A 8 54.95 -3.13 -25.86
C ALA A 8 53.87 -3.07 -26.96
N PHE A 9 53.39 -4.23 -27.40
CA PHE A 9 52.25 -4.41 -28.31
C PHE A 9 50.97 -3.82 -27.72
N PHE A 10 50.66 -4.16 -26.46
CA PHE A 10 49.46 -3.68 -25.77
C PHE A 10 49.51 -2.20 -25.39
N ALA A 11 50.69 -1.70 -25.01
CA ALA A 11 50.91 -0.29 -24.66
C ALA A 11 50.58 0.68 -25.81
N LYS A 12 50.64 0.21 -27.07
CA LYS A 12 50.23 1.01 -28.25
C LYS A 12 48.76 0.87 -28.59
N LEU A 13 48.16 -0.31 -28.36
CA LEU A 13 46.76 -0.59 -28.68
C LEU A 13 45.79 0.13 -27.76
N ILE A 14 45.99 0.04 -26.44
CA ILE A 14 45.03 0.59 -25.46
C ILE A 14 44.78 2.08 -25.65
N PRO A 15 45.80 2.95 -25.76
CA PRO A 15 45.56 4.38 -25.96
C PRO A 15 44.75 4.68 -27.24
N ALA A 16 44.89 3.88 -28.28
CA ALA A 16 44.19 4.07 -29.55
C ALA A 16 42.69 3.73 -29.46
N ILE A 17 42.31 2.71 -28.67
CA ILE A 17 40.92 2.25 -28.56
C ILE A 17 40.21 2.67 -27.26
N LEU A 18 40.93 3.30 -26.32
CA LEU A 18 40.40 3.77 -25.04
C LEU A 18 39.09 4.58 -25.13
N PRO A 19 38.94 5.57 -26.05
CA PRO A 19 37.68 6.32 -26.14
C PRO A 19 36.50 5.41 -26.56
N ASP A 20 36.75 4.41 -27.39
CA ASP A 20 35.73 3.45 -27.80
C ASP A 20 35.40 2.45 -26.70
N LEU A 21 36.38 2.01 -25.91
CA LEU A 21 36.14 1.19 -24.72
C LEU A 21 35.29 1.95 -23.69
N ALA A 22 35.58 3.22 -23.46
CA ALA A 22 34.77 4.07 -22.57
C ALA A 22 33.33 4.21 -23.08
N ARG A 23 33.14 4.30 -24.39
CA ARG A 23 31.80 4.31 -25.01
C ARG A 23 31.07 2.98 -24.80
N ILE A 24 31.76 1.85 -24.96
CA ILE A 24 31.19 0.51 -24.74
C ILE A 24 30.81 0.34 -23.25
N ALA A 25 31.68 0.73 -22.31
CA ALA A 25 31.42 0.67 -20.86
C ALA A 25 30.16 1.47 -20.46
N LYS A 26 30.01 2.68 -21.00
CA LYS A 26 28.79 3.48 -20.81
C LYS A 26 27.55 2.77 -21.36
N GLN A 27 27.67 2.11 -22.51
CA GLN A 27 26.56 1.43 -23.15
C GLN A 27 26.18 0.10 -22.48
N SER A 28 27.09 -0.50 -21.70
CA SER A 28 26.80 -1.62 -20.81
C SER A 28 26.14 -1.20 -19.48
N ARG A 29 25.81 0.08 -19.28
CA ARG A 29 25.06 0.60 -18.10
C ARG A 29 25.64 0.16 -16.75
N GLY A 30 26.97 0.18 -16.62
CA GLY A 30 27.65 -0.14 -15.36
C GLY A 30 27.93 -1.63 -15.14
N GLU A 31 27.54 -2.53 -16.05
CA GLU A 31 27.91 -3.95 -15.94
C GLU A 31 29.41 -4.17 -16.10
N MET A 32 30.08 -3.39 -16.96
CA MET A 32 31.51 -3.49 -17.23
C MET A 32 32.18 -2.15 -17.03
N THR A 33 33.29 -2.14 -16.28
CA THR A 33 34.15 -0.98 -16.16
C THR A 33 35.09 -0.86 -17.36
N VAL A 34 35.72 0.30 -17.51
CA VAL A 34 36.72 0.51 -18.56
C VAL A 34 37.91 -0.43 -18.37
N ASP A 35 38.29 -0.71 -17.12
CA ASP A 35 39.40 -1.61 -16.78
C ASP A 35 39.09 -3.07 -17.17
N ASP A 36 37.87 -3.54 -16.87
CA ASP A 36 37.41 -4.87 -17.29
C ASP A 36 37.48 -5.04 -18.82
N LEU A 37 37.07 -4.00 -19.55
CA LEU A 37 37.12 -4.01 -21.02
C LEU A 37 38.55 -3.96 -21.56
N GLN A 38 39.52 -3.35 -20.87
CA GLN A 38 40.92 -3.40 -21.26
C GLN A 38 41.49 -4.81 -21.12
N GLY A 39 41.17 -5.51 -20.03
CA GLY A 39 41.56 -6.91 -19.82
C GLY A 39 40.97 -7.85 -20.89
N GLU A 40 39.68 -7.69 -21.21
CA GLU A 40 39.03 -8.48 -22.26
C GLU A 40 39.55 -8.14 -23.67
N ALA A 41 39.85 -6.86 -23.93
CA ALA A 41 40.50 -6.44 -25.18
C ALA A 41 41.87 -7.12 -25.35
N TRP A 42 42.65 -7.24 -24.27
CA TRP A 42 43.94 -7.92 -24.29
C TRP A 42 43.79 -9.40 -24.69
N ILE A 43 42.85 -10.11 -24.04
CA ILE A 43 42.58 -11.53 -24.32
C ILE A 43 42.13 -11.72 -25.77
N LEU A 44 41.29 -10.83 -26.29
CA LEU A 44 40.83 -10.90 -27.68
C LEU A 44 41.93 -10.58 -28.68
N ALA A 45 42.78 -9.60 -28.40
CA ALA A 45 43.89 -9.23 -29.27
C ALA A 45 44.92 -10.38 -29.40
N ASP A 46 45.24 -11.06 -28.29
CA ASP A 46 46.12 -12.23 -28.28
C ASP A 46 45.50 -13.42 -29.03
N LYS A 47 44.19 -13.66 -28.91
CA LYS A 47 43.51 -14.70 -29.68
C LYS A 47 43.53 -14.40 -31.19
N LEU A 48 43.19 -13.18 -31.58
CA LEU A 48 43.13 -12.78 -32.99
C LEU A 48 44.51 -12.74 -33.66
N SER A 49 45.58 -12.44 -32.91
CA SER A 49 46.93 -12.37 -33.45
C SER A 49 47.55 -13.75 -33.68
N ARG A 50 47.10 -14.79 -32.95
CA ARG A 50 47.52 -16.18 -33.14
C ARG A 50 46.88 -16.85 -34.36
N ASP A 51 45.69 -16.39 -34.74
CA ASP A 51 44.93 -16.96 -35.86
C ASP A 51 45.34 -16.38 -37.24
N ARG A 52 46.34 -15.50 -37.30
CA ARG A 52 46.77 -14.82 -38.54
C ARG A 52 48.29 -14.89 -38.75
N ASP A 53 48.68 -15.20 -39.98
CA ASP A 53 50.05 -15.11 -40.48
C ASP A 53 50.06 -14.34 -41.81
N PRO A 54 50.74 -13.18 -41.93
CA PRO A 54 51.55 -12.51 -40.91
C PRO A 54 50.72 -11.85 -39.80
N GLN A 55 51.36 -11.59 -38.66
CA GLN A 55 50.72 -10.89 -37.54
C GLN A 55 50.19 -9.51 -38.00
N PRO A 56 48.93 -9.19 -37.69
CA PRO A 56 48.31 -7.95 -38.12
C PRO A 56 48.98 -6.73 -37.48
N ASP A 57 49.07 -5.63 -38.24
CA ASP A 57 49.51 -4.35 -37.70
C ASP A 57 48.46 -3.82 -36.71
N LEU A 58 48.90 -3.40 -35.53
CA LEU A 58 48.01 -2.90 -34.49
C LEU A 58 47.54 -1.47 -34.70
N ALA A 59 48.25 -0.71 -35.55
CA ALA A 59 47.77 0.58 -36.02
C ALA A 59 46.68 0.41 -37.10
N ASP A 60 46.47 -0.82 -37.58
CA ASP A 60 45.41 -1.14 -38.52
C ASP A 60 44.04 -0.92 -37.87
N ARG A 61 43.31 0.04 -38.43
CA ARG A 61 41.96 0.37 -37.98
C ARG A 61 41.02 -0.82 -38.17
N ASP A 62 41.24 -1.66 -39.16
CA ASP A 62 40.36 -2.81 -39.42
C ASP A 62 40.52 -3.88 -38.33
N PHE A 63 41.74 -4.06 -37.82
CA PHE A 63 42.02 -4.95 -36.69
C PHE A 63 41.41 -4.42 -35.38
N GLN A 64 41.60 -3.13 -35.10
CA GLN A 64 41.00 -2.46 -33.93
C GLN A 64 39.47 -2.54 -33.95
N GLN A 65 38.85 -2.27 -35.12
CA GLN A 65 37.41 -2.36 -35.28
C GLN A 65 36.89 -3.79 -35.06
N GLN A 66 37.64 -4.81 -35.46
CA GLN A 66 37.25 -6.21 -35.21
C GLN A 66 37.22 -6.55 -33.72
N ILE A 67 38.21 -6.07 -32.95
CA ILE A 67 38.23 -6.24 -31.49
C ILE A 67 37.03 -5.51 -30.88
N LEU A 68 36.82 -4.24 -31.23
CA LEU A 68 35.72 -3.43 -30.72
C LEU A 68 34.35 -4.03 -31.09
N ALA A 69 34.18 -4.53 -32.31
CA ALA A 69 32.94 -5.17 -32.75
C ALA A 69 32.65 -6.45 -31.97
N ARG A 70 33.68 -7.25 -31.64
CA ARG A 70 33.51 -8.45 -30.81
C ARG A 70 33.17 -8.10 -29.36
N LEU A 71 33.84 -7.11 -28.78
CA LEU A 71 33.53 -6.61 -27.43
C LEU A 71 32.11 -6.04 -27.37
N PHE A 72 31.73 -5.19 -28.32
CA PHE A 72 30.38 -4.64 -28.42
C PHE A 72 29.33 -5.75 -28.59
N ASN A 73 29.58 -6.74 -29.45
CA ASN A 73 28.63 -7.82 -29.62
C ASN A 73 28.46 -8.64 -28.34
N ARG A 74 29.55 -8.98 -27.66
CA ARG A 74 29.52 -9.79 -26.43
C ARG A 74 28.86 -9.06 -25.27
N PHE A 75 29.26 -7.82 -25.00
CA PHE A 75 28.84 -7.09 -23.80
C PHE A 75 27.68 -6.13 -24.02
N VAL A 76 27.38 -5.74 -25.26
CA VAL A 76 26.29 -4.81 -25.59
C VAL A 76 25.20 -5.45 -26.45
N ARG A 77 25.51 -6.14 -27.54
CA ARG A 77 24.46 -6.64 -28.45
C ARG A 77 23.76 -7.90 -27.93
N TYR A 78 24.54 -8.84 -27.40
CA TYR A 78 24.10 -10.17 -27.01
C TYR A 78 24.11 -10.42 -25.50
N ALA A 79 24.58 -9.46 -24.69
CA ALA A 79 24.38 -9.57 -23.25
C ALA A 79 22.88 -9.55 -22.94
N ASP A 80 22.49 -10.29 -21.91
CA ASP A 80 21.08 -10.45 -21.55
C ASP A 80 20.48 -9.07 -21.22
N LYS A 81 19.58 -8.62 -22.10
CA LYS A 81 18.90 -7.34 -21.92
C LYS A 81 18.19 -7.27 -20.58
N ARG A 82 17.70 -8.41 -20.05
CA ARG A 82 17.01 -8.45 -18.76
C ARG A 82 17.94 -8.07 -17.62
N LEU A 83 19.19 -8.53 -17.66
CA LEU A 83 20.20 -8.18 -16.66
C LEU A 83 20.65 -6.72 -16.81
N ARG A 84 20.86 -6.25 -18.05
CA ARG A 84 21.28 -4.86 -18.30
C ARG A 84 20.30 -3.80 -17.81
N PHE A 85 19.01 -4.11 -17.88
CA PHE A 85 17.96 -3.19 -17.45
C PHE A 85 17.46 -3.49 -16.03
N ALA A 86 18.01 -4.50 -15.35
CA ALA A 86 17.68 -4.78 -13.97
C ALA A 86 18.29 -3.71 -13.07
N VAL A 87 17.50 -3.27 -12.08
CA VAL A 87 17.98 -2.41 -11.01
C VAL A 87 18.49 -3.30 -9.88
N ARG A 88 19.72 -3.06 -9.43
CA ARG A 88 20.28 -3.76 -8.27
C ARG A 88 19.71 -3.11 -7.02
N LEU A 89 18.90 -3.85 -6.25
CA LEU A 89 18.27 -3.32 -5.04
C LEU A 89 19.28 -3.07 -3.91
N ASP A 90 20.33 -3.88 -3.85
CA ASP A 90 21.36 -3.82 -2.79
C ASP A 90 22.49 -2.81 -3.10
N GLU A 91 22.46 -2.14 -4.25
CA GLU A 91 23.49 -1.17 -4.60
C GLU A 91 23.31 0.11 -3.78
N GLN A 92 24.29 0.37 -2.93
CA GLN A 92 24.39 1.60 -2.15
C GLN A 92 25.24 2.59 -2.94
N SER A 93 24.70 3.78 -3.22
CA SER A 93 25.50 4.85 -3.82
C SER A 93 26.24 5.59 -2.72
N GLU A 94 27.57 5.62 -2.82
CA GLU A 94 28.41 6.48 -2.00
C GLU A 94 28.52 7.86 -2.66
N ASP A 95 28.20 8.90 -1.90
CA ASP A 95 28.45 10.28 -2.30
C ASP A 95 29.95 10.62 -2.13
N ASP A 96 30.41 11.66 -2.84
CA ASP A 96 31.80 12.17 -2.78
C ASP A 96 32.23 12.60 -1.35
N ASP A 97 31.24 12.84 -0.48
CA ASP A 97 31.44 13.14 0.95
C ASP A 97 31.47 11.88 1.86
N GLY A 98 31.49 10.68 1.27
CA GLY A 98 31.51 9.40 1.99
C GLY A 98 30.17 9.03 2.67
N GLY A 99 29.09 9.71 2.29
CA GLY A 99 27.73 9.39 2.75
C GLY A 99 27.14 8.23 1.95
N THR A 100 26.70 7.18 2.63
CA THR A 100 25.98 6.06 2.01
C THR A 100 24.50 6.43 1.87
N HIS A 101 23.98 6.52 0.64
CA HIS A 101 22.56 6.69 0.40
C HIS A 101 21.88 5.35 0.14
N GLU A 102 20.77 5.10 0.83
CA GLU A 102 19.90 3.95 0.57
C GLU A 102 19.34 4.02 -0.86
N ASN A 103 19.24 2.85 -1.50
CA ASN A 103 18.71 2.77 -2.85
C ASN A 103 17.24 3.24 -2.87
N TRP A 104 16.98 4.32 -3.62
CA TRP A 104 15.64 4.89 -3.75
C TRP A 104 14.57 3.87 -4.17
N PHE A 105 14.93 2.90 -5.01
CA PHE A 105 14.02 1.83 -5.42
C PHE A 105 13.70 0.88 -4.26
N ALA A 106 14.69 0.53 -3.45
CA ALA A 106 14.47 -0.29 -2.26
C ALA A 106 13.57 0.43 -1.26
N ALA A 107 13.80 1.73 -1.03
CA ALA A 107 12.96 2.56 -0.16
C ALA A 107 11.51 2.68 -0.66
N THR A 108 11.31 2.75 -1.98
CA THR A 108 9.96 2.82 -2.59
C THR A 108 9.22 1.48 -2.53
N LEU A 109 9.95 0.36 -2.54
CA LEU A 109 9.38 -0.99 -2.43
C LEU A 109 9.02 -1.37 -0.98
N SER A 110 9.42 -0.57 0.01
CA SER A 110 8.99 -0.76 1.39
C SER A 110 7.48 -0.68 1.49
N ALA A 111 6.89 -1.60 2.25
CA ALA A 111 5.45 -1.61 2.47
C ALA A 111 5.01 -0.31 3.16
N PRO A 112 3.80 0.20 2.87
CA PRO A 112 3.24 1.32 3.61
C PRO A 112 3.17 0.99 5.11
N GLU A 113 3.37 2.00 5.96
CA GLU A 113 3.35 1.84 7.43
C GLU A 113 2.04 1.21 7.95
N ALA A 114 0.93 1.40 7.22
CA ALA A 114 -0.36 0.78 7.54
C ALA A 114 -0.35 -0.77 7.50
N ASN A 115 0.58 -1.38 6.77
CA ASN A 115 0.76 -2.82 6.67
C ASN A 115 1.75 -3.38 7.70
N GLU A 116 2.25 -2.53 8.60
CA GLU A 116 3.06 -3.00 9.71
C GLU A 116 2.20 -3.88 10.63
N PRO A 117 2.72 -5.02 11.11
CA PRO A 117 1.95 -5.98 11.89
C PRO A 117 1.40 -5.38 13.18
N HIS A 118 2.11 -4.42 13.79
CA HIS A 118 1.63 -3.72 14.98
C HIS A 118 0.45 -2.80 14.68
N ARG A 119 0.51 -2.03 13.57
CA ARG A 119 -0.60 -1.17 13.13
C ARG A 119 -1.85 -1.99 12.82
N MET A 120 -1.69 -3.12 12.14
CA MET A 120 -2.80 -4.03 11.86
C MET A 120 -3.46 -4.54 13.15
N LEU A 121 -2.66 -4.90 14.16
CA LEU A 121 -3.19 -5.35 15.46
C LEU A 121 -3.93 -4.23 16.20
N GLU A 122 -3.36 -3.02 16.21
CA GLU A 122 -4.01 -1.83 16.80
C GLU A 122 -5.38 -1.58 16.16
N THR A 123 -5.47 -1.62 14.82
CA THR A 123 -6.76 -1.41 14.12
C THR A 123 -7.80 -2.47 14.47
N TYR A 124 -7.38 -3.75 14.56
CA TYR A 124 -8.30 -4.83 14.96
C TYR A 124 -8.78 -4.68 16.41
N GLU A 125 -7.89 -4.25 17.31
CA GLU A 125 -8.26 -4.00 18.71
C GLU A 125 -9.22 -2.81 18.83
N GLU A 126 -8.98 -1.72 18.10
CA GLU A 126 -9.86 -0.56 18.06
C GLU A 126 -11.26 -0.90 17.55
N GLU A 127 -11.36 -1.64 16.44
CA GLU A 127 -12.64 -2.14 15.92
C GLU A 127 -13.37 -3.01 16.94
N SER A 128 -12.66 -3.95 17.59
CA SER A 128 -13.25 -4.77 18.65
C SER A 128 -13.74 -3.95 19.85
N GLN A 129 -13.01 -2.89 20.21
CA GLN A 129 -13.37 -1.99 21.30
C GLN A 129 -14.62 -1.17 20.95
N GLN A 130 -14.73 -0.71 19.70
CA GLN A 130 -15.91 -0.02 19.18
C GLN A 130 -17.13 -0.93 19.20
N ASP A 131 -16.99 -2.18 18.75
CA ASP A 131 -18.04 -3.19 18.79
C ASP A 131 -18.52 -3.44 20.23
N LYS A 132 -17.60 -3.62 21.18
CA LYS A 132 -17.93 -3.77 22.61
C LYS A 132 -18.69 -2.56 23.15
N THR A 133 -18.34 -1.35 22.71
CA THR A 133 -19.00 -0.11 23.12
C THR A 133 -20.42 -0.02 22.58
N VAL A 134 -20.65 -0.41 21.32
CA VAL A 134 -22.00 -0.51 20.74
C VAL A 134 -22.82 -1.61 21.44
N LEU A 135 -22.20 -2.77 21.68
CA LEU A 135 -22.80 -3.90 22.39
C LEU A 135 -23.12 -3.60 23.86
N GLY A 136 -22.46 -2.62 24.49
CA GLY A 136 -22.73 -2.16 25.85
C GLY A 136 -23.95 -1.25 25.97
N ARG A 137 -24.54 -0.80 24.85
CA ARG A 137 -25.74 0.05 24.85
C ARG A 137 -26.99 -0.82 25.02
N PHE A 138 -27.89 -0.44 25.94
CA PHE A 138 -29.15 -1.13 26.24
C PHE A 138 -30.23 -0.91 25.16
N ALA A 139 -29.90 -1.13 23.89
CA ALA A 139 -30.87 -1.08 22.80
C ALA A 139 -31.60 -2.43 22.67
N GLU A 140 -32.90 -2.40 22.43
CA GLU A 140 -33.73 -3.60 22.24
C GLU A 140 -33.18 -4.50 21.11
N ALA A 141 -32.69 -3.92 20.02
CA ALA A 141 -32.07 -4.65 18.91
C ALA A 141 -30.80 -5.42 19.32
N VAL A 142 -29.94 -4.81 20.15
CA VAL A 142 -28.71 -5.43 20.68
C VAL A 142 -29.05 -6.61 21.60
N ALA A 143 -30.12 -6.49 22.39
CA ALA A 143 -30.60 -7.58 23.24
C ALA A 143 -31.06 -8.79 22.42
N TYR A 144 -31.82 -8.57 21.34
CA TYR A 144 -32.21 -9.66 20.44
C TYR A 144 -31.00 -10.30 19.76
N LEU A 145 -30.03 -9.52 19.25
CA LEU A 145 -28.81 -10.06 18.63
C LEU A 145 -28.05 -11.02 19.56
N ARG A 146 -27.93 -10.70 20.86
CA ARG A 146 -27.28 -11.59 21.84
C ARG A 146 -28.07 -12.87 22.08
N VAL A 147 -29.40 -12.76 22.17
CA VAL A 147 -30.28 -13.94 22.33
C VAL A 147 -30.16 -14.85 21.10
N PHE A 148 -30.11 -14.26 19.90
CA PHE A 148 -29.90 -14.97 18.64
C PHE A 148 -28.54 -15.69 18.58
N ALA A 149 -27.45 -14.99 18.93
CA ALA A 149 -26.10 -15.56 18.97
C ALA A 149 -26.00 -16.75 19.95
N ASN A 150 -26.63 -16.63 21.12
CA ASN A 150 -26.59 -17.67 22.15
C ASN A 150 -27.45 -18.90 21.83
N MET A 151 -28.51 -18.74 21.02
CA MET A 151 -29.47 -19.80 20.69
C MET A 151 -29.38 -20.25 19.22
N ALA A 152 -28.23 -20.02 18.57
CA ALA A 152 -27.92 -20.43 17.20
C ALA A 152 -29.00 -20.05 16.16
N ASN A 153 -29.61 -18.87 16.32
CA ASN A 153 -30.67 -18.36 15.45
C ASN A 153 -31.97 -19.21 15.37
N ASP A 154 -32.22 -20.12 16.31
CA ASP A 154 -33.49 -20.86 16.35
C ASP A 154 -34.63 -20.01 16.94
N LEU A 155 -35.48 -19.49 16.06
CA LEU A 155 -36.65 -18.69 16.44
C LEU A 155 -37.60 -19.41 17.40
N THR A 156 -37.74 -20.73 17.29
CA THR A 156 -38.65 -21.50 18.13
C THR A 156 -38.11 -21.66 19.55
N ALA A 157 -36.82 -21.97 19.66
CA ALA A 157 -36.12 -22.02 20.95
C ALA A 157 -36.16 -20.65 21.65
N ILE A 158 -35.96 -19.57 20.90
CA ILE A 158 -36.00 -18.20 21.41
C ILE A 158 -37.41 -17.82 21.88
N ALA A 159 -38.44 -18.12 21.10
CA ALA A 159 -39.83 -17.84 21.48
C ALA A 159 -40.22 -18.60 22.77
N ASN A 160 -39.82 -19.87 22.88
CA ASN A 160 -40.03 -20.68 24.07
C ASN A 160 -39.26 -20.12 25.28
N HIS A 161 -37.99 -19.72 25.10
CA HIS A 161 -37.17 -19.14 26.16
C HIS A 161 -37.72 -17.80 26.67
N LEU A 162 -38.28 -16.98 25.77
CA LEU A 162 -38.92 -15.71 26.11
C LEU A 162 -40.39 -15.86 26.55
N ALA A 163 -40.92 -17.10 26.59
CA ALA A 163 -42.31 -17.40 26.90
C ALA A 163 -43.32 -16.59 26.05
N ILE A 164 -43.04 -16.42 24.76
CA ILE A 164 -43.89 -15.71 23.80
C ILE A 164 -44.22 -16.59 22.59
N SER A 165 -45.28 -16.25 21.87
CA SER A 165 -45.57 -16.92 20.59
C SER A 165 -44.56 -16.51 19.51
N ASN A 166 -44.32 -17.40 18.53
CA ASN A 166 -43.51 -17.10 17.34
C ASN A 166 -44.01 -15.85 16.59
N ALA A 167 -45.33 -15.66 16.51
CA ALA A 167 -45.92 -14.49 15.87
C ALA A 167 -45.60 -13.19 16.65
N THR A 168 -45.57 -13.26 17.98
CA THR A 168 -45.18 -12.14 18.83
C THR A 168 -43.69 -11.81 18.69
N LEU A 169 -42.83 -12.83 18.64
CA LEU A 169 -41.39 -12.64 18.43
C LEU A 169 -41.11 -11.93 17.11
N ARG A 170 -41.72 -12.37 16.00
CA ARG A 170 -41.57 -11.72 14.69
C ARG A 170 -42.00 -10.25 14.70
N LYS A 171 -43.16 -9.94 15.30
CA LYS A 171 -43.63 -8.55 15.42
C LYS A 171 -42.69 -7.67 16.24
N ARG A 172 -42.06 -8.22 17.28
CA ARG A 172 -41.07 -7.49 18.08
C ARG A 172 -39.77 -7.27 17.33
N LEU A 173 -39.33 -8.25 16.56
CA LEU A 173 -38.15 -8.13 15.69
C LEU A 173 -38.38 -7.05 14.61
N GLU A 174 -39.52 -7.11 13.91
CA GLU A 174 -39.92 -6.12 12.92
C GLU A 174 -40.01 -4.71 13.53
N ARG A 175 -40.54 -4.60 14.76
CA ARG A 175 -40.53 -3.34 15.49
C ARG A 175 -39.12 -2.88 15.85
N ALA A 176 -38.24 -3.77 16.30
CA ALA A 176 -36.87 -3.41 16.66
C ALA A 176 -36.08 -2.95 15.42
N GLU A 177 -36.30 -3.60 14.28
CA GLU A 177 -35.76 -3.24 12.97
C GLU A 177 -36.29 -1.86 12.54
N GLN A 178 -37.60 -1.64 12.55
CA GLN A 178 -38.20 -0.33 12.32
C GLN A 178 -37.69 0.73 13.30
N THR A 179 -37.40 0.37 14.55
CA THR A 179 -36.84 1.29 15.55
C THR A 179 -35.37 1.60 15.29
N MET A 180 -34.63 0.70 14.64
CA MET A 180 -33.26 0.93 14.21
C MET A 180 -33.22 1.80 12.95
N GLU A 181 -34.09 1.51 11.98
CA GLU A 181 -34.24 2.28 10.74
C GLU A 181 -34.79 3.69 10.98
N PHE A 182 -35.79 3.80 11.85
CA PHE A 182 -36.50 5.05 12.15
C PHE A 182 -36.33 5.45 13.61
N GLN A 183 -35.13 5.26 14.17
CA GLN A 183 -34.85 5.61 15.56
C GLN A 183 -35.38 7.03 15.83
N PRO A 184 -36.36 7.20 16.75
CA PRO A 184 -36.89 8.50 17.09
C PRO A 184 -35.80 9.24 17.84
N SER A 185 -34.89 9.83 17.09
CA SER A 185 -33.82 10.64 17.61
C SER A 185 -34.46 11.94 18.11
N LEU A 186 -33.76 12.67 18.97
CA LEU A 186 -34.09 14.07 19.25
C LEU A 186 -33.93 14.99 18.01
N PHE A 187 -33.64 14.40 16.84
CA PHE A 187 -33.03 14.99 15.67
C PHE A 187 -33.75 14.45 14.41
N ASP A 188 -35.00 14.86 14.23
CA ASP A 188 -35.82 14.51 13.05
C ASP A 188 -34.97 14.49 11.76
N GLY A 189 -34.67 13.30 11.23
CA GLY A 189 -34.00 13.10 9.93
C GLY A 189 -32.50 13.38 9.84
N VAL A 190 -31.76 13.46 10.95
CA VAL A 190 -30.30 13.67 10.91
C VAL A 190 -29.54 12.34 11.06
N THR A 191 -28.76 11.98 10.04
CA THR A 191 -27.97 10.73 9.98
C THR A 191 -26.67 10.79 10.80
N GLN A 192 -26.16 11.99 11.11
CA GLN A 192 -24.92 12.17 11.89
C GLN A 192 -24.98 13.46 12.74
N ILE A 193 -24.71 13.34 14.05
CA ILE A 193 -24.72 14.47 14.99
C ILE A 193 -23.33 15.12 14.97
N HIS A 194 -23.27 16.43 14.70
CA HIS A 194 -22.04 17.22 14.75
C HIS A 194 -21.54 17.37 16.20
N GLU A 195 -20.22 17.31 16.43
CA GLU A 195 -19.62 17.33 17.79
C GLU A 195 -20.01 18.57 18.63
N GLY A 196 -20.26 19.71 17.96
CA GLY A 196 -20.72 20.96 18.58
C GLY A 196 -22.23 21.06 18.82
N PHE A 197 -22.98 19.96 18.79
CA PHE A 197 -24.43 20.02 18.92
C PHE A 197 -24.88 20.46 20.32
N LEU A 198 -25.75 21.48 20.35
CA LEU A 198 -26.49 21.89 21.55
C LEU A 198 -27.99 21.78 21.26
N PRO A 199 -28.78 21.13 22.13
CA PRO A 199 -30.23 21.07 21.94
C PRO A 199 -30.81 22.49 21.98
N PRO A 200 -31.81 22.81 21.14
CA PRO A 200 -32.44 24.12 21.17
C PRO A 200 -33.04 24.38 22.55
N ALA A 201 -32.76 25.56 23.12
CA ALA A 201 -33.30 25.95 24.42
C ALA A 201 -34.84 25.85 24.40
N SER A 202 -35.41 25.06 25.31
CA SER A 202 -36.86 24.92 25.43
C SER A 202 -37.49 26.29 25.71
N ARG A 203 -38.34 26.75 24.79
CA ARG A 203 -39.21 27.93 25.02
C ARG A 203 -40.45 27.56 25.84
N ARG A 204 -40.64 26.30 26.22
CA ARG A 204 -41.79 25.84 26.99
C ARG A 204 -41.43 25.78 28.48
N LYS A 205 -42.18 26.52 29.29
CA LYS A 205 -42.15 26.37 30.76
C LYS A 205 -42.58 24.94 31.12
N PRO A 206 -41.92 24.26 32.06
CA PRO A 206 -42.33 22.92 32.48
C PRO A 206 -43.77 22.98 33.00
N ARG A 207 -44.66 22.23 32.36
CA ARG A 207 -46.03 22.05 32.85
C ARG A 207 -45.95 21.01 33.96
N ILE A 208 -46.10 21.45 35.21
CA ILE A 208 -46.23 20.54 36.35
C ILE A 208 -47.51 19.73 36.12
N VAL A 209 -47.36 18.45 35.76
CA VAL A 209 -48.48 17.52 35.64
C VAL A 209 -48.79 17.06 37.06
N GLN A 210 -49.91 17.54 37.62
CA GLN A 210 -50.43 16.97 38.86
C GLN A 210 -50.94 15.56 38.57
N ALA A 211 -50.55 14.63 39.44
CA ALA A 211 -50.83 13.21 39.33
C ALA A 211 -52.34 12.93 39.26
N ALA A 212 -52.79 12.38 38.14
CA ALA A 212 -54.01 11.58 38.09
C ALA A 212 -53.83 10.55 36.96
N GLY A 213 -53.88 9.27 37.33
CA GLY A 213 -53.52 8.17 36.46
C GLY A 213 -54.33 8.11 35.17
N SER A 214 -53.65 7.85 34.06
CA SER A 214 -54.20 7.14 32.90
C SER A 214 -53.09 6.86 31.89
N LEU A 215 -53.03 5.61 31.45
CA LEU A 215 -52.11 5.06 30.45
C LEU A 215 -52.43 5.63 29.06
N SER A 216 -51.65 6.59 28.58
CA SER A 216 -51.51 6.83 27.13
C SER A 216 -50.15 7.43 26.77
N THR A 217 -49.08 6.64 26.94
CA THR A 217 -47.71 7.07 26.60
C THR A 217 -47.38 6.96 25.10
N LEU A 218 -48.20 6.27 24.29
CA LEU A 218 -47.92 6.10 22.86
C LEU A 218 -48.34 7.30 21.97
N ALA A 219 -49.40 8.04 22.32
CA ALA A 219 -49.85 9.17 21.49
C ALA A 219 -49.04 10.46 21.72
N SER A 220 -48.26 10.52 22.80
CA SER A 220 -47.65 11.77 23.29
C SER A 220 -46.20 11.97 22.84
N GLN A 221 -45.50 10.90 22.44
CA GLN A 221 -44.13 11.03 21.93
C GLN A 221 -44.07 11.53 20.48
N CYS A 222 -45.11 11.28 19.67
CA CYS A 222 -45.17 11.71 18.27
C CYS A 222 -45.33 13.24 18.05
N ARG A 223 -45.27 14.07 19.11
CA ARG A 223 -45.50 15.52 19.02
C ARG A 223 -44.47 16.37 19.77
N LEU A 224 -43.31 15.82 20.11
CA LEU A 224 -42.28 16.60 20.83
C LEU A 224 -41.55 17.60 19.95
N PHE A 225 -41.57 17.44 18.62
CA PHE A 225 -41.02 18.42 17.68
C PHE A 225 -41.98 18.66 16.50
N PRO A 226 -42.92 19.61 16.61
CA PRO A 226 -43.60 20.12 15.43
C PRO A 226 -42.56 20.84 14.55
N ARG A 227 -42.12 20.18 13.47
CA ARG A 227 -41.38 20.73 12.31
C ARG A 227 -40.67 22.07 12.60
N ALA A 228 -39.55 22.04 13.31
CA ALA A 228 -38.71 23.23 13.45
C ALA A 228 -37.72 23.25 12.28
N TYR A 229 -37.88 24.24 11.38
CA TYR A 229 -36.93 24.53 10.32
C TYR A 229 -35.54 24.84 10.92
N VAL A 230 -34.55 24.02 10.61
CA VAL A 230 -33.15 24.23 10.97
C VAL A 230 -32.45 24.85 9.77
N PRO A 231 -31.98 26.11 9.84
CA PRO A 231 -31.18 26.67 8.75
C PRO A 231 -29.81 26.02 8.74
N LEU A 232 -29.55 25.17 7.74
CA LEU A 232 -28.20 24.73 7.42
C LEU A 232 -27.41 25.95 6.95
N ARG A 233 -26.31 26.30 7.64
CA ARG A 233 -25.35 27.25 7.07
C ARG A 233 -24.72 26.57 5.86
N ALA A 234 -24.80 27.21 4.70
CA ALA A 234 -24.07 26.78 3.52
C ALA A 234 -22.57 26.75 3.83
N ILE A 235 -21.92 25.67 3.41
CA ILE A 235 -20.46 25.49 3.39
C ILE A 235 -19.89 26.40 2.31
#